data_AF-A0A938JDN4-F1
#
_entry.id   AF-A0A938JDN4-F1
#
_cell.length_a   1.000
_cell.length_b   1.000
_cell.length_c   1.000
_cell.angle_alpha   90.00
_cell.angle_beta   90.00
_cell.angle_gamma   90.00
#
_symmetry.space_group_name_H-M   'P 1'
#
loop_
_entity.id
_entity.type
_entity.pdbx_description
1 polymer ?
#
loop_
_entity_poly.entity_id
_entity_poly.type
_entity_poly.pdbx_seq_one_letter_code
_entity_poly.pdbx_strand_id
1 'polypeptide(L)'
;MKAKVEVQKLLIDLNAIDQNIRKIDHQKKNHPQLMKITELTARLPSIEASIVENDSQISETKKELSRAEVDVENIAKRVAKDNERLNSRETSAKDLTQIQHEIGTLKSKQKELEEVEISILEIIEDL
;
A
#
# COMPACT_ATOMS: atom_id res chain seq x y z
N MET A 1 -32.35 -52.66 -45.03
CA MET A 1 -33.25 -51.54 -45.37
C MET A 1 -32.45 -50.47 -46.10
N LYS A 2 -32.85 -50.05 -47.30
CA LYS A 2 -32.24 -48.91 -48.02
C LYS A 2 -33.21 -47.74 -47.93
N ALA A 3 -32.76 -46.61 -47.35
CA ALA A 3 -33.55 -45.39 -47.28
C ALA A 3 -33.68 -44.75 -48.67
N LYS A 4 -34.79 -44.06 -48.95
CA LYS A 4 -35.01 -43.30 -50.19
C LYS A 4 -33.89 -42.24 -50.33
N VAL A 5 -33.42 -41.99 -51.56
CA VAL A 5 -32.29 -41.07 -51.84
C VAL A 5 -32.50 -39.67 -51.25
N GLU A 6 -33.74 -39.17 -51.22
CA GLU A 6 -34.10 -37.89 -50.59
C GLU A 6 -33.80 -37.87 -49.08
N VAL A 7 -34.11 -38.97 -48.37
CA VAL A 7 -33.83 -39.11 -46.93
C VAL A 7 -32.32 -39.18 -46.68
N GLN A 8 -31.58 -39.82 -47.58
CA GLN A 8 -30.11 -39.86 -47.48
C GLN A 8 -29.50 -38.46 -47.64
N LYS A 9 -30.00 -37.64 -48.56
CA LYS A 9 -29.56 -36.25 -48.72
C LYS A 9 -29.86 -35.40 -47.48
N LEU A 10 -31.08 -35.48 -46.94
CA LEU A 10 -31.45 -34.79 -45.70
C LEU A 10 -30.56 -35.19 -44.51
N LEU A 11 -30.19 -36.47 -44.39
CA LEU A 11 -29.28 -36.94 -43.35
C LEU A 11 -27.85 -36.39 -43.51
N ILE A 12 -27.37 -36.23 -44.75
CA ILE A 12 -26.07 -35.60 -45.02
C ILE A 12 -26.10 -34.12 -44.63
N ASP A 13 -27.17 -33.42 -45.00
CA ASP A 13 -27.33 -31.98 -44.67
C ASP A 13 -27.42 -31.78 -43.14
N LEU A 14 -28.19 -32.61 -42.44
CA LEU A 14 -28.26 -32.60 -40.98
C LEU A 14 -26.89 -32.86 -40.34
N ASN A 15 -26.15 -33.85 -40.85
CA ASN A 15 -24.81 -34.14 -40.35
C ASN A 15 -23.85 -32.96 -40.56
N ALA A 16 -23.93 -32.27 -41.70
CA ALA A 16 -23.13 -31.06 -41.96
C ALA A 16 -23.46 -29.93 -40.97
N ILE A 17 -24.75 -29.74 -40.65
CA ILE A 17 -25.19 -28.78 -39.62
C ILE A 17 -24.62 -29.18 -38.25
N ASP A 18 -24.74 -30.45 -37.85
CA ASP A 18 -24.22 -30.95 -36.57
C ASP A 18 -22.70 -30.76 -36.45
N GLN A 19 -21.96 -31.01 -37.53
CA GLN A 19 -20.51 -30.77 -37.57
C GLN A 19 -20.17 -29.28 -37.39
N ASN A 20 -20.93 -28.40 -38.04
CA ASN A 20 -20.75 -26.95 -37.91
C ASN A 20 -21.04 -26.46 -36.49
N ILE A 21 -22.11 -26.95 -35.86
CA ILE A 21 -22.43 -26.65 -34.46
C ILE A 21 -21.26 -27.06 -33.56
N ARG A 22 -20.78 -28.30 -33.68
CA ARG A 22 -19.65 -28.81 -32.88
C ARG A 22 -18.38 -27.97 -33.07
N LYS A 23 -18.11 -27.53 -34.30
CA LYS A 23 -16.95 -26.68 -34.60
C LYS A 23 -17.08 -25.31 -33.92
N ILE A 24 -18.24 -24.67 -34.04
CA ILE A 24 -18.49 -23.36 -33.41
C ILE A 24 -18.43 -23.47 -31.88
N ASP A 25 -19.02 -24.52 -31.30
CA ASP A 25 -18.96 -24.76 -29.85
C ASP A 25 -17.52 -24.93 -29.36
N HIS A 26 -16.70 -25.65 -30.12
CA HIS A 26 -15.29 -25.82 -29.79
C HIS A 26 -14.51 -24.49 -29.89
N GLN A 27 -14.73 -23.72 -30.97
CA GLN A 27 -14.12 -22.40 -31.15
C GLN A 27 -14.53 -21.41 -30.05
N LYS A 28 -15.80 -21.43 -29.64
CA LYS A 28 -16.32 -20.61 -28.55
C LYS A 28 -15.67 -20.98 -27.22
N LYS A 29 -15.56 -22.28 -26.90
CA LYS A 29 -14.94 -22.76 -25.65
C LYS A 29 -13.46 -22.44 -25.56
N ASN A 30 -12.73 -22.54 -26.68
CA ASN A 30 -11.29 -22.31 -26.74
C ASN A 30 -10.92 -20.93 -27.28
N HIS A 31 -11.85 -19.98 -27.20
CA HIS A 31 -11.61 -18.65 -27.73
C HIS A 31 -10.45 -17.99 -26.95
N PRO A 32 -9.37 -17.54 -27.61
CA PRO A 32 -8.17 -17.04 -26.92
C PRO A 32 -8.45 -15.89 -25.95
N GLN A 33 -9.43 -15.04 -26.26
CA GLN A 33 -9.82 -13.95 -25.36
C GLN A 33 -10.44 -14.47 -24.05
N LEU A 34 -11.15 -15.60 -24.04
CA LEU A 34 -11.67 -16.19 -22.79
C LEU A 34 -10.53 -16.69 -21.91
N MET A 35 -9.51 -17.30 -22.50
CA MET A 35 -8.31 -17.70 -21.75
C MET A 35 -7.62 -16.49 -21.14
N LYS A 36 -7.53 -15.38 -21.89
CA LYS A 36 -6.92 -14.15 -21.40
C LYS A 36 -7.74 -13.49 -20.28
N ILE A 37 -9.07 -13.49 -20.41
CA ILE A 37 -9.97 -13.01 -19.36
C ILE A 37 -9.76 -13.83 -18.09
N THR A 38 -9.79 -15.17 -18.17
CA THR A 38 -9.56 -16.04 -17.02
C THR A 38 -8.20 -15.79 -16.36
N GLU A 39 -7.13 -15.62 -17.15
CA GLU A 39 -5.80 -15.28 -16.64
C GLU A 39 -5.79 -13.94 -15.89
N LEU A 40 -6.37 -12.90 -16.48
CA LEU A 40 -6.41 -11.56 -15.87
C LEU A 40 -7.31 -11.53 -14.63
N THR A 41 -8.48 -12.17 -14.67
CA THR A 41 -9.39 -12.30 -13.53
C THR A 41 -8.75 -13.08 -12.40
N ALA A 42 -7.89 -14.07 -12.70
CA ALA A 42 -7.14 -14.79 -11.67
C ALA A 42 -6.00 -13.96 -11.03
N ARG A 43 -5.43 -12.99 -11.77
CA ARG A 43 -4.38 -12.08 -11.25
C ARG A 43 -4.93 -10.87 -10.51
N LEU A 44 -6.15 -10.44 -10.80
CA LEU A 44 -6.74 -9.26 -10.20
C LEU A 44 -6.72 -9.29 -8.66
N PRO A 45 -7.13 -10.38 -7.98
CA PRO A 45 -7.15 -10.43 -6.51
C PRO A 45 -5.77 -10.30 -5.87
N SER A 46 -4.72 -10.83 -6.52
CA SER A 46 -3.35 -10.69 -5.98
C SER A 46 -2.86 -9.25 -6.07
N ILE A 47 -3.21 -8.54 -7.15
CA ILE A 47 -2.85 -7.13 -7.30
C ILE A 47 -3.63 -6.27 -6.30
N GLU A 48 -4.94 -6.52 -6.15
CA GLU A 48 -5.76 -5.83 -5.15
C GLU A 48 -5.25 -6.06 -3.72
N ALA A 49 -4.83 -7.30 -3.40
CA ALA A 49 -4.22 -7.60 -2.12
C ALA A 49 -2.91 -6.83 -1.89
N SER A 50 -2.03 -6.75 -2.89
CA SER A 50 -0.79 -5.97 -2.80
C SER A 50 -1.05 -4.46 -2.61
N ILE A 51 -2.08 -3.91 -3.26
CA ILE A 51 -2.46 -2.51 -3.05
C ILE A 51 -2.88 -2.28 -1.60
N VAL A 52 -3.76 -3.13 -1.06
CA VAL A 52 -4.23 -3.02 0.34
C VAL A 52 -3.08 -3.18 1.33
N GLU A 53 -2.14 -4.09 1.05
CA GLU A 53 -0.94 -4.28 1.87
C GLU A 53 -0.06 -3.02 1.89
N ASN A 54 0.24 -2.44 0.73
CA ASN A 54 1.03 -1.21 0.63
C ASN A 54 0.32 -0.03 1.29
N ASP A 55 -0.98 0.15 1.07
CA ASP A 55 -1.77 1.20 1.72
C ASP A 55 -1.76 1.05 3.26
N SER A 56 -1.81 -0.20 3.76
CA SER A 56 -1.71 -0.48 5.18
C SER A 56 -0.32 -0.15 5.72
N GLN A 57 0.75 -0.47 4.99
CA GLN A 57 2.13 -0.13 5.37
C GLN A 57 2.31 1.39 5.43
N ILE A 58 1.92 2.12 4.38
CA ILE A 58 1.97 3.58 4.34
C ILE A 58 1.19 4.20 5.50
N SER A 59 0.00 3.68 5.80
CA SER A 59 -0.83 4.15 6.91
C SER A 59 -0.15 3.96 8.26
N GLU A 60 0.49 2.81 8.49
CA GLU A 60 1.20 2.54 9.74
C GLU A 60 2.44 3.41 9.87
N THR A 61 3.27 3.52 8.82
CA THR A 61 4.46 4.38 8.81
C THR A 61 4.12 5.85 9.02
N LYS A 62 3.00 6.34 8.45
CA LYS A 62 2.50 7.70 8.72
C LYS A 62 2.10 7.93 10.17
N LYS A 63 1.57 6.91 10.86
CA LYS A 63 1.29 7.02 12.31
C LYS A 63 2.58 7.08 13.12
N GLU A 64 3.61 6.32 12.73
CA GLU A 64 4.93 6.39 13.36
C GLU A 64 5.55 7.77 13.20
N LEU A 65 5.50 8.34 11.98
CA LEU A 65 5.93 9.71 11.71
C LEU A 65 5.21 10.70 12.63
N SER A 66 3.87 10.64 12.68
CA SER A 66 3.08 11.56 13.51
C SER A 66 3.42 11.46 15.00
N ARG A 67 3.79 10.27 15.51
CA ARG A 67 4.24 10.11 16.90
C ARG A 67 5.60 10.78 17.11
N ALA A 68 6.55 10.61 16.19
CA ALA A 68 7.85 11.25 16.25
C ALA A 68 7.73 12.79 16.22
N GLU A 69 6.88 13.33 15.33
CA GLU A 69 6.59 14.77 15.23
C GLU A 69 6.04 15.35 16.54
N VAL A 70 5.13 14.63 17.19
CA VAL A 70 4.59 15.01 18.50
C VAL A 70 5.68 15.01 19.57
N ASP A 71 6.57 14.03 19.57
CA ASP A 71 7.67 13.95 20.52
C ASP A 71 8.68 15.11 20.32
N VAL A 72 9.02 15.44 19.08
CA VAL A 72 9.84 16.62 18.73
C VAL A 72 9.16 17.90 19.20
N GLU A 73 7.86 18.08 18.91
CA GLU A 73 7.11 19.27 19.33
C GLU A 73 7.10 19.41 20.86
N ASN A 74 6.90 18.32 21.59
CA ASN A 74 6.92 18.30 23.05
C ASN A 74 8.28 18.71 23.62
N ILE A 75 9.38 18.23 23.02
CA ILE A 75 10.73 18.63 23.40
C ILE A 75 10.96 20.11 23.10
N ALA A 76 10.57 20.58 21.91
CA ALA A 76 10.70 21.98 21.52
C ALA A 76 9.96 22.93 22.50
N LYS A 77 8.73 22.58 22.89
CA LYS A 77 7.94 23.31 23.90
C LYS A 77 8.65 23.34 25.25
N ARG A 78 9.24 22.22 25.69
CA ARG A 78 9.98 22.14 26.96
C ARG A 78 11.24 22.99 26.92
N VAL A 79 12.02 22.89 25.85
CA VAL A 79 13.22 23.72 25.64
C VAL A 79 12.86 25.21 25.65
N ALA A 80 11.78 25.62 25.00
CA ALA A 80 11.33 27.01 25.01
C ALA A 80 11.02 27.50 26.44
N LYS A 81 10.25 26.72 27.20
CA LYS A 81 9.91 27.03 28.60
C LYS A 81 11.14 27.09 29.51
N ASP A 82 12.11 26.20 29.31
CA ASP A 82 13.34 26.18 30.08
C ASP A 82 14.25 27.37 29.74
N ASN A 83 14.28 27.81 28.47
CA ASN A 83 14.96 29.04 28.07
C ASN A 83 14.31 30.29 28.70
N GLU A 84 12.98 30.36 28.79
CA GLU A 84 12.29 31.45 29.48
C GLU A 84 12.69 31.53 30.96
N ARG A 85 12.75 30.38 31.64
CA ARG A 85 13.19 30.29 33.04
C ARG A 85 14.64 30.73 33.21
N LEU A 86 15.52 30.31 32.30
CA LEU A 86 16.94 30.71 32.29
C LEU A 86 17.14 32.23 32.20
N ASN A 87 16.25 32.91 31.47
CA ASN A 87 16.28 34.36 31.30
C ASN A 87 15.56 35.11 32.44
N SER A 88 14.89 34.40 33.35
CA SER A 88 14.18 35.00 34.48
C SER A 88 15.14 35.33 35.63
N ARG A 89 14.92 36.49 36.27
CA ARG A 89 15.78 37.00 37.37
C ARG A 89 15.55 36.33 38.72
N GLU A 90 14.53 35.47 38.84
CA GLU A 90 14.11 34.83 40.10
C GLU A 90 14.76 33.45 40.34
N THR A 91 15.58 32.98 39.39
CA THR A 91 16.15 31.62 39.43
C THR A 91 17.52 31.60 40.13
N SER A 92 17.73 30.65 41.05
CA SER A 92 19.02 30.47 41.74
C SER A 92 20.13 30.05 40.79
N ALA A 93 21.39 30.43 41.06
CA ALA A 93 22.55 30.07 40.23
C ALA A 93 22.69 28.54 40.04
N LYS A 94 22.38 27.75 41.07
CA LYS A 94 22.38 26.28 40.98
C LYS A 94 21.31 25.76 40.01
N ASP A 95 20.10 26.32 40.10
CA ASP A 95 18.99 25.93 39.24
C ASP A 95 19.26 26.33 37.78
N LEU A 96 19.89 27.49 37.54
CA LEU A 96 20.31 27.91 36.20
C LEU A 96 21.29 26.91 35.56
N THR A 97 22.28 26.41 36.30
CA THR A 97 23.23 25.39 35.78
C THR A 97 22.54 24.07 35.47
N GLN A 98 21.57 23.67 36.28
CA GLN A 98 20.79 22.45 36.05
C GLN A 98 19.90 22.58 34.81
N ILE A 99 19.21 23.71 34.64
CA ILE A 99 18.38 23.99 33.47
C ILE A 99 19.23 24.01 32.19
N GLN A 100 20.43 24.62 32.21
CA GLN A 100 21.34 24.60 31.05
C GLN A 100 21.74 23.18 30.63
N HIS A 101 22.05 22.31 31.59
CA HIS A 101 22.35 20.90 31.32
C HIS A 101 21.14 20.15 30.76
N GLU A 102 19.94 20.40 31.30
CA GLU A 102 18.71 19.78 30.82
C GLU A 102 18.40 20.20 29.38
N ILE A 103 18.50 21.49 29.05
CA ILE A 103 18.36 21.99 27.67
C ILE A 103 19.36 21.33 26.73
N GLY A 104 20.62 21.18 27.15
CA GLY A 104 21.63 20.50 26.35
C GLY A 104 21.21 19.06 26.01
N THR A 105 20.73 18.33 27.02
CA THR A 105 20.24 16.95 26.86
C THR A 105 19.01 16.89 25.94
N LEU A 106 18.06 17.81 26.12
CA LEU A 106 16.85 17.90 25.32
C LEU A 106 17.16 18.20 23.85
N LYS A 107 18.10 19.11 23.57
CA LYS A 107 18.53 19.41 22.20
C LYS A 107 19.20 18.23 21.51
N SER A 108 20.03 17.47 22.23
CA SER A 108 20.60 16.24 21.67
C SER A 108 19.51 15.23 21.32
N LYS A 109 18.54 15.03 22.22
CA LYS A 109 17.41 14.11 21.98
C LYS A 109 16.51 14.60 20.84
N GLN A 110 16.28 15.90 20.72
CA GLN A 110 15.53 16.49 19.61
C GLN A 110 16.18 16.14 18.28
N LYS A 111 17.50 16.33 18.17
CA LYS A 111 18.25 16.01 16.95
C LYS A 111 18.15 14.52 16.60
N GLU A 112 18.26 13.63 17.58
CA GLU A 112 18.10 12.18 17.36
C GLU A 112 16.70 11.85 16.82
N LEU A 113 15.64 12.50 17.32
CA LEU A 113 14.29 12.30 16.81
C LEU A 113 14.10 12.86 15.40
N GLU A 114 14.67 14.02 15.09
CA GLU A 114 14.64 14.60 13.74
C GLU A 114 15.35 13.69 12.72
N GLU A 115 16.44 13.02 13.10
CA GLU A 115 17.09 11.99 12.26
C GLU A 115 16.17 10.77 12.02
N VAL A 116 15.40 10.36 13.04
CA VAL A 116 14.40 9.29 12.92
C VAL A 116 13.25 9.72 12.00
N GLU A 117 12.74 10.95 12.13
CA GLU A 117 11.68 11.49 11.25
C GLU A 117 12.10 11.47 9.78
N ILE A 118 13.32 11.93 9.48
CA ILE A 118 13.87 11.89 8.13
C ILE A 118 13.93 10.45 7.61
N SER A 119 14.42 9.52 8.43
CA SER A 119 14.48 8.10 8.06
C SER A 119 13.09 7.51 7.78
N ILE A 120 12.06 7.90 8.55
CA ILE A 120 10.67 7.47 8.33
C ILE A 120 10.11 8.08 7.04
N LEU A 121 10.42 9.35 6.75
CA LEU A 121 10.02 10.02 5.51
C LEU A 121 10.64 9.36 4.28
N GLU A 122 11.90 8.96 4.34
CA GLU A 122 12.57 8.20 3.27
C GLU A 122 11.86 6.86 3.02
N ILE A 123 11.47 6.14 4.08
CA ILE A 123 10.69 4.90 3.95
C ILE A 123 9.34 5.15 3.26
N ILE A 124 8.65 6.26 3.59
CA ILE A 124 7.36 6.60 2.95
C ILE A 124 7.55 6.96 1.47
N GLU A 125 8.66 7.59 1.10
CA GLU A 125 8.95 7.95 -0.31
C GLU A 125 9.21 6.70 -1.17
N ASP A 126 9.79 5.66 -0.58
CA ASP A 126 10.11 4.40 -1.27
C ASP A 126 8.94 3.39 -1.36
N LEU A 127 7.85 3.61 -0.60
CA LEU A 127 6.63 2.77 -0.57
C LEU A 127 5.60 3.16 -1.64
#